data_AF-A0A533MKV2-F1
#
_entry.id   AF-A0A533MKV2-F1
#
_cell.length_a   1.000
_cell.length_b   1.000
_cell.length_c   1.000
_cell.angle_alpha   90.00
_cell.angle_beta   90.00
_cell.angle_gamma   90.00
#
_symmetry.space_group_name_H-M   'P 1'
#
loop_
_entity.id
_entity.type
_entity.pdbx_description
1 polymer ?
#
loop_
_entity_poly.entity_id
_entity_poly.type
_entity_poly.pdbx_seq_one_letter_code
_entity_poly.pdbx_strand_id
1 'polypeptide(L)'
;FPVSGTYNITVKGTNIPQGPQPFALVISGPVNSYSDWKEEWMGDNSEEGQIVTTSELQDAIHHWLNDIPVRRYIMSTSDLQEIIAAWLSS
;
A
#
# COMPACT_ATOMS: atom_id res chain seq x y z
N PHE A 1 -15.56 5.80 0.79
CA PHE A 1 -14.20 5.32 0.47
C PHE A 1 -13.34 5.46 1.72
N PRO A 2 -12.60 4.44 2.16
CA PRO A 2 -11.62 4.61 3.23
C PRO A 2 -10.51 5.55 2.75
N VAL A 3 -10.05 6.45 3.61
CA VAL A 3 -9.05 7.48 3.29
C VAL A 3 -7.73 7.08 3.94
N SER A 4 -6.59 7.28 3.29
CA SER A 4 -5.30 7.07 3.96
C SER A 4 -5.05 8.17 4.98
N GLY A 5 -4.52 7.84 6.16
CA GLY A 5 -4.26 8.82 7.21
C GLY A 5 -3.83 8.20 8.54
N THR A 6 -3.36 9.05 9.46
CA THR A 6 -3.09 8.66 10.84
C THR A 6 -4.39 8.71 11.64
N TYR A 7 -4.76 7.58 12.25
CA TYR A 7 -5.99 7.47 13.04
C TYR A 7 -5.67 7.39 14.52
N ASN A 8 -6.19 8.35 15.30
CA ASN A 8 -6.19 8.25 16.75
C ASN A 8 -7.33 7.35 17.21
N ILE A 9 -7.01 6.12 17.57
CA ILE A 9 -7.99 5.19 18.14
C ILE A 9 -7.97 5.37 19.67
N THR A 10 -9.09 5.88 20.22
CA THR A 10 -9.28 5.98 21.67
C THR A 10 -10.11 4.80 22.17
N VAL A 11 -9.49 3.91 22.94
CA VAL A 11 -10.19 2.79 23.58
C VAL A 11 -10.48 3.16 25.03
N LYS A 12 -11.76 3.22 25.40
CA LYS A 12 -12.17 3.41 26.81
C LYS A 12 -12.46 2.04 27.43
N GLY A 13 -11.56 1.58 28.28
CA GLY A 13 -11.77 0.40 29.12
C GLY A 13 -11.94 0.80 30.59
N THR A 14 -12.62 -0.02 31.38
CA THR A 14 -12.70 0.12 32.83
C THR A 14 -11.78 -0.91 33.46
N ASN A 15 -10.93 -0.49 34.40
CA ASN A 15 -10.05 -1.41 35.13
C ASN A 15 -10.90 -2.36 36.02
N ILE A 16 -10.59 -3.66 36.04
CA ILE A 16 -11.14 -4.58 37.04
C ILE A 16 -10.20 -4.55 38.25
N PRO A 17 -10.62 -4.07 39.43
CA PRO A 17 -9.69 -3.63 40.48
C PRO A 17 -8.79 -4.69 41.14
N GLN A 18 -8.96 -5.99 40.87
CA GLN A 18 -8.32 -7.06 41.68
C GLN A 18 -7.68 -8.20 40.87
N GLY A 19 -6.61 -7.92 40.13
CA GLY A 19 -5.75 -8.98 39.57
C GLY A 19 -4.38 -8.48 39.09
N PRO A 20 -3.31 -9.29 39.17
CA PRO A 20 -1.96 -8.88 38.78
C PRO A 20 -1.80 -9.03 37.26
N GLN A 21 -2.36 -8.13 36.47
CA GLN A 21 -2.19 -8.21 35.02
C GLN A 21 -1.97 -6.82 34.40
N PRO A 22 -0.85 -6.57 33.68
CA PRO A 22 -0.77 -5.44 32.78
C PRO A 22 -1.73 -5.70 31.62
N PHE A 23 -2.61 -4.75 31.33
CA PHE A 23 -3.57 -4.88 30.23
C PHE A 23 -2.83 -5.00 28.89
N ALA A 24 -3.26 -5.93 28.03
CA ALA A 24 -2.81 -6.04 26.64
C ALA A 24 -3.94 -5.57 25.71
N LEU A 25 -3.64 -4.65 24.80
CA LEU A 25 -4.53 -4.33 23.69
C LEU A 25 -4.42 -5.47 22.66
N VAL A 26 -5.46 -6.30 22.57
CA VAL A 26 -5.53 -7.38 21.57
C VAL A 26 -6.33 -6.87 20.38
N ILE A 27 -5.67 -6.69 19.24
CA ILE A 27 -6.34 -6.49 17.95
C ILE A 27 -6.45 -7.89 17.32
N SER A 28 -7.67 -8.40 17.17
CA SER A 28 -7.93 -9.68 16.50
C SER A 28 -8.68 -9.46 15.18
N GLY A 29 -8.18 -10.07 14.12
CA GLY A 29 -8.68 -9.92 12.75
C GLY A 29 -7.53 -9.74 11.75
N PRO A 30 -7.76 -9.95 10.45
CA PRO A 30 -6.73 -9.67 9.46
C PRO A 30 -6.45 -8.17 9.45
N VAL A 31 -5.23 -7.79 9.83
CA VAL A 31 -4.70 -6.48 9.46
C VAL A 31 -4.43 -6.55 7.97
N ASN A 32 -5.41 -6.12 7.18
CA ASN A 32 -5.24 -5.98 5.75
C ASN A 32 -4.35 -4.76 5.53
N SER A 33 -3.03 -4.95 5.54
CA SER A 33 -2.16 -4.01 4.83
C SER A 33 -2.47 -4.21 3.36
N TYR A 34 -3.29 -3.32 2.80
CA TYR A 34 -3.36 -3.23 1.36
C TYR A 34 -1.96 -2.81 0.91
N SER A 35 -1.26 -3.76 0.29
CA SER A 35 0.01 -3.53 -0.38
C SER A 35 -0.16 -2.38 -1.36
N ASP A 36 0.71 -1.38 -1.30
CA ASP A 36 0.59 -0.20 -2.15
C ASP A 36 0.52 -0.64 -3.62
N TRP A 37 -0.26 0.04 -4.46
CA TRP A 37 -0.31 -0.26 -5.89
C TRP A 37 1.07 -0.10 -6.52
N LYS A 38 1.89 0.80 -5.95
CA LYS A 38 3.29 1.04 -6.33
C LYS A 38 4.18 -0.19 -6.16
N GLU A 39 3.85 -1.07 -5.22
CA GLU A 39 4.65 -2.28 -5.01
C GLU A 39 4.53 -3.29 -6.17
N GLU A 40 3.62 -3.09 -7.12
CA GLU A 40 3.52 -3.94 -8.31
C GLU A 40 4.73 -3.80 -9.23
N TRP A 41 5.28 -2.59 -9.36
CA TRP A 41 6.38 -2.30 -10.29
C TRP A 41 7.57 -1.55 -9.66
N MET A 42 7.39 -0.94 -8.49
CA MET A 42 8.41 -0.13 -7.81
C MET A 42 8.78 -0.68 -6.42
N GLY A 43 8.24 -1.83 -6.04
CA GLY A 43 8.50 -2.45 -4.74
C GLY A 43 8.96 -3.89 -4.89
N ASP A 44 9.06 -4.59 -3.77
CA ASP A 44 9.67 -5.92 -3.72
C ASP A 44 8.94 -7.02 -4.54
N ASN A 45 7.77 -6.72 -5.13
CA ASN A 45 7.07 -7.64 -6.03
C ASN A 45 7.42 -7.45 -7.52
N SER A 46 8.25 -6.46 -7.87
CA SER A 46 8.76 -6.27 -9.23
C SER A 46 9.70 -7.41 -9.64
N GLU A 47 9.77 -7.69 -10.94
CA GLU A 47 10.60 -8.74 -11.54
C GLU A 47 12.09 -8.60 -11.14
N GLU A 48 12.59 -7.37 -11.00
CA GLU A 48 13.96 -7.07 -10.55
C GLU A 48 14.01 -6.26 -9.23
N GLY A 49 12.90 -6.23 -8.48
CA GLY A 49 12.82 -5.57 -7.17
C GLY A 49 12.62 -4.05 -7.24
N GLN A 50 13.57 -3.23 -6.80
CA GLN A 50 13.36 -1.77 -6.77
C GLN A 50 13.66 -1.07 -8.11
N ILE A 51 14.00 -1.84 -9.14
CA ILE A 51 14.37 -1.34 -10.46
C ILE A 51 13.21 -1.60 -11.40
N VAL A 52 12.57 -0.53 -11.87
CA VAL A 52 11.52 -0.64 -12.89
C VAL A 52 12.18 -1.12 -14.19
N THR A 53 11.76 -2.28 -14.67
CA THR A 53 12.20 -2.85 -15.94
C THR A 53 11.42 -2.28 -17.12
N THR A 54 11.89 -2.52 -18.35
CA THR A 54 11.15 -2.10 -19.56
C THR A 54 9.80 -2.82 -19.70
N SER A 55 9.70 -4.09 -19.27
CA SER A 55 8.45 -4.86 -19.26
C SER A 55 7.43 -4.25 -18.30
N GLU A 56 7.85 -3.89 -17.09
CA GLU A 56 6.99 -3.27 -16.09
C GLU A 56 6.54 -1.87 -16.48
N LEU A 57 7.42 -1.09 -17.14
CA LEU A 57 7.01 0.19 -17.72
C LEU A 57 5.96 0.01 -18.81
N GLN A 58 6.11 -0.98 -19.69
CA GLN A 58 5.12 -1.29 -20.73
C GLN A 58 3.77 -1.69 -20.11
N ASP A 59 3.80 -2.50 -19.05
CA ASP A 59 2.62 -2.93 -18.31
C ASP A 59 1.94 -1.75 -17.61
N ALA A 60 2.71 -0.87 -16.96
CA ALA A 60 2.21 0.36 -16.36
C ALA A 60 1.53 1.29 -17.38
N ILE A 61 2.11 1.45 -18.57
CA ILE A 61 1.51 2.22 -19.66
C ILE A 61 0.21 1.56 -20.13
N HIS A 62 0.17 0.22 -20.24
CA HIS A 62 -1.04 -0.51 -20.63
C HIS A 62 -2.18 -0.28 -19.62
N HIS A 63 -1.86 -0.36 -18.34
CA HIS A 63 -2.81 -0.14 -17.24
C HIS A 63 -3.33 1.31 -17.22
N TRP A 64 -2.45 2.28 -17.41
CA TRP A 64 -2.84 3.69 -17.49
C TRP A 64 -3.69 3.99 -18.73
N LEU A 65 -3.30 3.49 -19.91
CA LEU A 65 -3.96 3.81 -21.17
C LEU A 65 -5.39 3.25 -21.25
N ASN A 66 -5.65 2.13 -20.58
CA ASN A 66 -6.92 1.41 -20.65
C ASN A 66 -7.75 1.50 -19.35
N ASP A 67 -7.35 2.35 -18.41
CA ASP A 67 -7.99 2.47 -17.08
C ASP A 67 -8.14 1.11 -16.38
N ILE A 68 -7.11 0.26 -16.46
CA ILE A 68 -7.12 -1.07 -15.82
C ILE A 68 -6.63 -0.92 -14.38
N PRO A 69 -7.45 -1.26 -13.38
CA PRO A 69 -7.09 -1.07 -11.98
C PRO A 69 -5.95 -2.02 -11.55
N VAL A 70 -4.92 -1.47 -10.94
CA VAL A 70 -3.85 -2.20 -10.25
C VAL A 70 -4.18 -2.23 -8.77
N ARG A 71 -4.39 -3.42 -8.19
CA ARG A 71 -4.73 -3.58 -6.76
C ARG A 71 -5.90 -2.67 -6.31
N ARG A 72 -6.90 -2.50 -7.19
CA ARG A 72 -8.10 -1.63 -7.03
C ARG A 72 -7.83 -0.11 -7.13
N TYR A 73 -6.67 0.28 -7.63
CA TYR A 73 -6.30 1.67 -7.90
C TYR A 73 -6.22 1.93 -9.41
N ILE A 74 -6.88 2.99 -9.89
CA ILE A 74 -6.78 3.45 -11.28
C ILE A 74 -5.67 4.50 -11.33
N MET A 75 -4.68 4.27 -12.20
CA MET A 75 -3.49 5.10 -12.28
C MET A 75 -3.81 6.48 -12.88
N SER A 76 -3.36 7.54 -12.22
CA SER A 76 -3.40 8.89 -12.79
C SER A 76 -2.17 9.18 -13.65
N THR A 77 -2.21 10.27 -14.42
CA THR A 77 -1.03 10.70 -15.20
C THR A 77 0.17 11.03 -14.31
N SER A 78 -0.03 11.57 -13.10
CA SER A 78 1.07 11.82 -12.17
C SER A 78 1.71 10.52 -11.66
N ASP A 79 0.90 9.49 -11.44
CA ASP A 79 1.41 8.18 -11.03
C ASP A 79 2.29 7.57 -12.13
N LEU A 80 1.87 7.67 -13.40
CA LEU A 80 2.70 7.22 -14.53
C LEU A 80 4.01 8.01 -14.65
N GLN A 81 3.98 9.32 -14.39
CA GLN A 81 5.19 10.15 -14.40
C GLN A 81 6.19 9.69 -13.33
N GLU A 82 5.73 9.27 -12.15
CA GLU A 82 6.59 8.73 -11.10
C GLU A 82 7.27 7.41 -11.53
N ILE A 83 6.53 6.52 -12.20
CA ILE A 83 7.08 5.26 -12.72
C ILE A 83 8.14 5.53 -13.80
N ILE A 84 7.87 6.46 -14.72
CA ILE A 84 8.84 6.87 -15.74
C ILE A 84 10.09 7.47 -15.11
N ALA A 85 9.94 8.31 -14.09
CA ALA A 85 11.06 8.91 -13.38
C ALA A 85 11.93 7.85 -12.67
N ALA A 86 11.30 6.84 -12.07
CA ALA A 86 11.99 5.71 -11.47
C ALA A 86 12.75 4.90 -12.54
N TRP A 87 12.11 4.57 -13.67
CA TRP A 87 12.75 3.88 -14.79
C TRP A 87 13.94 4.64 -15.38
N LEU A 88 13.84 5.97 -15.51
CA LEU A 88 14.93 6.82 -16.01
C LEU A 88 16.10 6.97 -15.01
N SER A 89 15.87 6.63 -13.74
CA SER A 89 16.86 6.71 -12.67
C SER A 89 17.57 5.38 -12.41
N SER A 90 17.16 4.31 -13.10
CA SER A 90 17.77 2.98 -13.15
C SER A 90 18.99 2.93 -14.07
#